data_AF-G7W5W9-F1
#
_entry.id   AF-G7W5W9-F1
#
_cell.length_a   1.000
_cell.length_b   1.000
_cell.length_c   1.000
_cell.angle_alpha   90.00
_cell.angle_beta   90.00
_cell.angle_gamma   90.00
#
_symmetry.space_group_name_H-M   'P 1'
#
loop_
_entity.id
_entity.type
_entity.pdbx_description
1 polymer ?
#
loop_
_entity_poly.entity_id
_entity_poly.type
_entity_poly.pdbx_seq_one_letter_code
_entity_poly.pdbx_strand_id
1 'polypeptide(L)'
;MRLKKKSAMLISFTVGTLLLATTALADIASKSGYDELKDAIKLTAEQTSETFDSFTVDFSLVMKDNGKIIMNENETLKYDRKKSAKENISSGTSIYGDKNSYQSYSDKDTTIRYSEEDPIYYVTEYTKEREDQTLTNPFKEDEAEDIEKIVDALVGNLKDHVIVTDNSDGSKDLSGSLTEVQIPSLVNAVASFQLKQEFNQSGRNDSKMPHLTKDVFVKEVKGTADVNKDGILESILGTGVISGKDDQGNLHEISIEALITVSDINSTKVVKPDLTGKKVVTNVAREYGNEITNPEKFLGKFKNDIIIEKEGKFVKIGERYLEITQINAQLVAGHYYEVYKPEYENYKSATSDLNFKASFDKDQKQNAEFEIETESKDKVRGSIYLSDYDGKVNFNINTASSPYPMGIMYDSTFSPDLE
;
A
#
# COMPACT_ATOMS: atom_id res chain seq x y z
N MET A 1 -8.13 -13.00 -1.41
CA MET A 1 -7.90 -11.55 -1.38
C MET A 1 -7.20 -11.26 -0.08
N ARG A 2 -5.97 -10.73 -0.10
CA ARG A 2 -5.25 -10.37 1.14
C ARG A 2 -6.07 -9.31 1.88
N LEU A 3 -6.04 -9.32 3.21
CA LEU A 3 -6.53 -8.19 4.01
C LEU A 3 -5.86 -6.94 3.45
N LYS A 4 -6.65 -6.01 2.90
CA LYS A 4 -6.09 -4.78 2.33
C LYS A 4 -5.54 -3.96 3.48
N LYS A 5 -4.48 -3.16 3.26
CA LYS A 5 -3.88 -2.29 4.28
C LYS A 5 -4.92 -1.51 5.10
N LYS A 6 -6.02 -1.11 4.46
CA LYS A 6 -7.18 -0.44 5.07
C LYS A 6 -7.88 -1.22 6.20
N SER A 7 -8.03 -2.56 6.13
CA SER A 7 -8.70 -3.34 7.18
C SER A 7 -7.81 -3.54 8.42
N ALA A 8 -6.49 -3.70 8.24
CA ALA A 8 -5.55 -3.72 9.37
C ALA A 8 -5.55 -2.37 10.10
N MET A 9 -5.43 -1.27 9.33
CA MET A 9 -5.50 0.11 9.82
C MET A 9 -6.82 0.41 10.57
N LEU A 10 -7.94 -0.19 10.15
CA LEU A 10 -9.25 -0.01 10.79
C LEU A 10 -9.40 -0.77 12.12
N ILE A 11 -8.78 -1.94 12.25
CA ILE A 11 -8.71 -2.69 13.51
C ILE A 11 -7.77 -1.94 14.48
N SER A 12 -6.62 -1.47 14.01
CA SER A 12 -5.73 -0.58 14.77
C SER A 12 -6.44 0.70 15.21
N PHE A 13 -7.29 1.28 14.36
CA PHE A 13 -8.11 2.46 14.71
C PHE A 13 -9.13 2.15 15.80
N THR A 14 -9.93 1.09 15.66
CA THR A 14 -11.00 0.77 16.63
C THR A 14 -10.43 0.31 17.97
N VAL A 15 -9.35 -0.49 17.99
CA VAL A 15 -8.71 -0.91 19.24
C VAL A 15 -7.90 0.23 19.84
N GLY A 16 -7.10 0.94 19.04
CA GLY A 16 -6.26 2.05 19.48
C GLY A 16 -7.03 3.24 20.05
N THR A 17 -8.22 3.55 19.52
CA THR A 17 -9.11 4.57 20.11
C THR A 17 -9.75 4.11 21.42
N LEU A 18 -9.96 2.80 21.58
CA LEU A 18 -10.52 2.24 22.81
C LEU A 18 -9.48 2.15 23.94
N LEU A 19 -8.18 1.96 23.66
CA LEU A 19 -7.12 1.81 24.69
C LEU A 19 -6.97 2.99 25.66
N LEU A 20 -7.59 4.13 25.37
CA LEU A 20 -7.23 5.44 25.93
C LEU A 20 -8.11 5.90 27.11
N ALA A 21 -8.63 5.00 27.98
CA ALA A 21 -9.70 5.39 28.93
C ALA A 21 -9.86 4.64 30.31
N THR A 22 -10.00 5.45 31.39
CA THR A 22 -10.57 5.24 32.78
C THR A 22 -9.84 4.30 33.78
N THR A 23 -9.77 4.42 35.13
CA THR A 23 -10.29 5.38 36.12
C THR A 23 -9.32 5.64 37.32
N ALA A 24 -9.12 6.92 37.66
CA ALA A 24 -9.15 7.49 39.03
C ALA A 24 -8.08 7.14 40.11
N LEU A 25 -7.14 8.08 40.36
CA LEU A 25 -7.15 9.00 41.54
C LEU A 25 -5.83 9.82 41.64
N ALA A 26 -5.83 11.12 41.30
CA ALA A 26 -4.91 12.15 41.81
C ALA A 26 -5.32 13.58 41.33
N ASP A 27 -4.69 14.62 41.89
CA ASP A 27 -5.10 16.03 41.87
C ASP A 27 -5.35 16.70 40.50
N ILE A 28 -6.38 17.55 40.46
CA ILE A 28 -6.77 18.36 39.30
C ILE A 28 -5.92 19.64 39.27
N ALA A 29 -4.76 19.59 38.61
CA ALA A 29 -3.93 20.79 38.35
C ALA A 29 -3.08 20.73 37.06
N SER A 30 -3.00 19.58 36.37
CA SER A 30 -2.14 19.35 35.20
C SER A 30 -2.93 18.86 33.98
N LYS A 31 -2.21 18.70 32.87
CA LYS A 31 -2.68 18.15 31.59
C LYS A 31 -3.29 16.74 31.79
N SER A 32 -4.32 16.39 31.01
CA SER A 32 -4.98 15.07 31.16
C SER A 32 -4.03 13.92 30.79
N GLY A 33 -4.15 12.78 31.48
CA GLY A 33 -3.33 11.60 31.19
C GLY A 33 -3.52 11.05 29.76
N TYR A 34 -4.71 11.25 29.19
CA TYR A 34 -4.97 10.99 27.77
C TYR A 34 -4.08 11.87 26.87
N ASP A 35 -4.01 13.17 27.13
CA ASP A 35 -3.24 14.08 26.29
C ASP A 35 -1.72 13.86 26.53
N GLU A 36 -1.30 13.36 27.70
CA GLU A 36 0.09 12.90 27.93
C GLU A 36 0.44 11.67 27.09
N LEU A 37 -0.42 10.64 27.08
CA LEU A 37 -0.23 9.45 26.23
C LEU A 37 -0.23 9.82 24.74
N LYS A 38 -1.13 10.70 24.31
CA LYS A 38 -1.20 11.20 22.93
C LYS A 38 0.10 11.89 22.51
N ASP A 39 0.63 12.77 23.36
CA ASP A 39 1.90 13.45 23.06
C ASP A 39 3.09 12.48 23.06
N ALA A 40 3.14 11.50 23.97
CA ALA A 40 4.21 10.49 23.98
C ALA A 40 4.20 9.65 22.69
N ILE A 41 3.03 9.25 22.20
CA ILE A 41 2.88 8.54 20.91
C ILE A 41 3.33 9.44 19.75
N LYS A 42 2.87 10.70 19.69
CA LYS A 42 3.22 11.65 18.62
C LYS A 42 4.72 11.98 18.59
N LEU A 43 5.31 12.21 19.76
CA LEU A 43 6.75 12.43 19.92
C LEU A 43 7.55 11.20 19.50
N THR A 44 7.13 10.00 19.93
CA THR A 44 7.81 8.75 19.53
C THR A 44 7.76 8.53 18.02
N ALA A 45 6.62 8.78 17.39
CA ALA A 45 6.48 8.71 15.93
C ALA A 45 7.39 9.72 15.21
N GLU A 46 7.50 10.95 15.71
CA GLU A 46 8.41 11.96 15.16
C GLU A 46 9.88 11.60 15.35
N GLN A 47 10.27 11.17 16.56
CA GLN A 47 11.66 10.81 16.84
C GLN A 47 12.11 9.57 16.04
N THR A 48 11.23 8.58 15.86
CA THR A 48 11.51 7.40 15.02
C THR A 48 11.52 7.70 13.52
N SER A 49 10.75 8.66 13.02
CA SER A 49 10.79 9.09 11.61
C SER A 49 12.00 9.95 11.28
N GLU A 50 12.37 10.88 12.18
CA GLU A 50 13.26 12.00 11.84
C GLU A 50 14.58 12.04 12.62
N THR A 51 14.61 11.66 13.90
CA THR A 51 15.76 11.92 14.79
C THR A 51 16.64 10.70 15.04
N PHE A 52 16.06 9.56 15.43
CA PHE A 52 16.83 8.40 15.87
C PHE A 52 17.66 7.79 14.74
N ASP A 53 18.88 7.37 15.05
CA ASP A 53 19.79 6.71 14.10
C ASP A 53 19.35 5.28 13.80
N SER A 54 18.92 4.58 14.84
CA SER A 54 18.44 3.20 14.79
C SER A 54 17.49 2.93 15.96
N PHE A 55 16.57 1.98 15.80
CA PHE A 55 15.62 1.56 16.83
C PHE A 55 14.96 0.24 16.42
N THR A 56 14.45 -0.49 17.41
CA THR A 56 13.66 -1.72 17.23
C THR A 56 12.23 -1.45 17.70
N VAL A 57 11.25 -1.92 16.93
CA VAL A 57 9.84 -1.95 17.30
C VAL A 57 9.39 -3.40 17.27
N ASP A 58 8.93 -3.90 18.41
CA ASP A 58 8.27 -5.20 18.49
C ASP A 58 6.76 -4.99 18.62
N PHE A 59 6.01 -5.77 17.86
CA PHE A 59 4.55 -5.80 17.86
C PHE A 59 4.07 -7.23 18.12
N SER A 60 3.09 -7.39 19.02
CA SER A 60 2.41 -8.65 19.28
C SER A 60 0.91 -8.41 19.30
N LEU A 61 0.15 -9.26 18.61
CA LEU A 61 -1.30 -9.22 18.53
C LEU A 61 -1.86 -10.62 18.78
N VAL A 62 -2.87 -10.73 19.63
CA VAL A 62 -3.63 -11.96 19.84
C VAL A 62 -5.12 -11.65 19.81
N MET A 63 -5.87 -12.39 19.01
CA MET A 63 -7.32 -12.32 18.94
C MET A 63 -7.94 -13.66 19.33
N LYS A 64 -8.93 -13.63 20.22
CA LYS A 64 -9.62 -14.81 20.76
C LYS A 64 -11.12 -14.68 20.58
N ASP A 65 -11.80 -15.78 20.24
CA ASP A 65 -13.26 -15.92 20.34
C ASP A 65 -13.57 -16.87 21.50
N ASN A 66 -14.35 -16.41 22.48
CA ASN A 66 -14.70 -17.15 23.69
C ASN A 66 -13.47 -17.76 24.39
N GLY A 67 -12.37 -16.99 24.44
CA GLY A 67 -11.07 -17.38 25.01
C GLY A 67 -10.18 -18.27 24.13
N LYS A 68 -10.68 -18.78 22.99
CA LYS A 68 -9.90 -19.58 22.04
C LYS A 68 -9.21 -18.67 21.02
N ILE A 69 -7.88 -18.77 20.91
CA ILE A 69 -7.10 -18.02 19.90
C ILE A 69 -7.60 -18.35 18.48
N ILE A 70 -8.01 -17.33 17.74
CA ILE A 70 -8.42 -17.40 16.33
C ILE A 70 -7.39 -16.75 15.39
N MET A 71 -6.62 -15.77 15.88
CA MET A 71 -5.48 -15.16 15.18
C MET A 71 -4.39 -14.80 16.20
N ASN A 72 -3.13 -14.87 15.77
CA ASN A 72 -2.01 -14.23 16.47
C ASN A 72 -0.98 -13.74 15.44
N GLU A 73 -0.21 -12.72 15.81
CA GLU A 73 0.86 -12.14 15.00
C GLU A 73 1.94 -11.60 15.95
N ASN A 74 3.21 -11.83 15.62
CA ASN A 74 4.36 -11.22 16.26
C ASN A 74 5.27 -10.68 15.16
N GLU A 75 5.73 -9.44 15.27
CA GLU A 75 6.57 -8.77 14.28
C GLU A 75 7.67 -7.97 14.98
N THR A 76 8.92 -8.20 14.61
CA THR A 76 10.09 -7.41 15.03
C THR A 76 10.57 -6.60 13.84
N LEU A 77 10.43 -5.27 13.92
CA LEU A 77 10.92 -4.31 12.94
C LEU A 77 12.19 -3.65 13.49
N LYS A 78 13.29 -3.67 12.73
CA LYS A 78 14.53 -2.97 13.07
C LYS A 78 14.86 -1.96 12.00
N TYR A 79 15.24 -0.76 12.42
CA TYR A 79 15.64 0.33 11.55
C TYR A 79 17.07 0.79 11.86
N ASP A 80 17.83 1.11 10.83
CA ASP A 80 19.14 1.75 10.87
C ASP A 80 19.20 2.78 9.74
N ARG A 81 18.78 4.01 10.05
CA ARG A 81 18.68 5.13 9.09
C ARG A 81 20.05 5.54 8.58
N LYS A 82 21.10 5.43 9.40
CA LYS A 82 22.49 5.67 8.98
C LYS A 82 22.95 4.75 7.84
N LYS A 83 22.42 3.53 7.77
CA LYS A 83 22.65 2.59 6.66
C LYS A 83 21.51 2.54 5.63
N SER A 84 20.44 3.33 5.80
CA SER A 84 19.18 3.19 5.07
C SER A 84 18.67 1.74 5.05
N ALA A 85 18.88 1.03 6.17
CA ALA A 85 18.66 -0.41 6.28
C ALA A 85 17.52 -0.73 7.24
N LYS A 86 16.77 -1.79 6.94
CA LYS A 86 15.76 -2.36 7.83
C LYS A 86 15.67 -3.87 7.74
N GLU A 87 15.26 -4.47 8.86
CA GLU A 87 14.92 -5.88 8.98
C GLU A 87 13.48 -5.98 9.50
N ASN A 88 12.72 -6.95 8.98
CA ASN A 88 11.42 -7.34 9.50
C ASN A 88 11.44 -8.86 9.64
N ILE A 89 11.11 -9.35 10.84
CA ILE A 89 10.82 -10.76 11.11
C ILE A 89 9.39 -10.81 11.63
N SER A 90 8.48 -11.49 10.93
CA SER A 90 7.10 -11.69 11.39
C SER A 90 6.67 -13.15 11.35
N SER A 91 5.85 -13.54 12.32
CA SER A 91 5.31 -14.89 12.44
C SER A 91 3.94 -14.88 13.11
N GLY A 92 3.07 -15.83 12.76
CA GLY A 92 1.73 -15.85 13.34
C GLY A 92 0.83 -16.99 12.88
N THR A 93 -0.47 -16.77 13.08
CA THR A 93 -1.53 -17.60 12.52
C THR A 93 -2.67 -16.70 12.10
N SER A 94 -3.06 -16.77 10.82
CA SER A 94 -4.13 -15.95 10.24
C SER A 94 -5.52 -16.32 10.81
N ILE A 95 -6.50 -15.43 10.63
CA ILE A 95 -7.92 -15.72 10.91
C ILE A 95 -8.48 -16.93 10.13
N TYR A 96 -7.80 -17.40 9.08
CA TYR A 96 -8.17 -18.61 8.33
C TYR A 96 -7.47 -19.86 8.90
N GLY A 97 -6.42 -19.68 9.71
CA GLY A 97 -5.65 -20.75 10.33
C GLY A 97 -4.33 -21.08 9.67
N ASP A 98 -3.98 -20.40 8.58
CA ASP A 98 -2.67 -20.51 7.93
C ASP A 98 -1.58 -20.01 8.88
N LYS A 99 -0.43 -20.68 8.91
CA LYS A 99 0.74 -20.25 9.69
C LYS A 99 1.73 -19.55 8.78
N ASN A 100 1.82 -18.24 8.92
CA ASN A 100 2.82 -17.44 8.23
C ASN A 100 4.08 -17.29 9.08
N SER A 101 5.24 -17.40 8.44
CA SER A 101 6.55 -16.98 8.95
C SER A 101 7.28 -16.33 7.78
N TYR A 102 7.74 -15.09 7.98
CA TYR A 102 8.31 -14.23 6.97
C TYR A 102 9.50 -13.46 7.54
N GLN A 103 10.59 -13.42 6.78
CA GLN A 103 11.71 -12.52 7.06
C GLN A 103 11.99 -11.67 5.83
N SER A 104 12.30 -10.40 6.05
CA SER A 104 12.90 -9.57 5.02
C SER A 104 13.96 -8.63 5.55
N TYR A 105 14.93 -8.36 4.69
CA TYR A 105 15.97 -7.37 4.87
C TYR A 105 15.93 -6.42 3.68
N SER A 106 16.25 -5.15 3.90
CA SER A 106 16.32 -4.14 2.86
C SER A 106 17.39 -3.12 3.19
N ASP A 107 18.27 -2.81 2.26
CA ASP A 107 19.21 -1.68 2.29
C ASP A 107 19.00 -0.82 1.03
N LYS A 108 19.92 0.09 0.68
CA LYS A 108 19.79 0.89 -0.55
C LYS A 108 19.81 0.08 -1.84
N ASP A 109 20.59 -1.01 -1.85
CA ASP A 109 21.03 -1.74 -3.04
C ASP A 109 20.32 -3.08 -3.21
N THR A 110 19.70 -3.62 -2.14
CA THR A 110 18.99 -4.89 -2.19
C THR A 110 17.76 -4.96 -1.29
N THR A 111 16.86 -5.87 -1.65
CA THR A 111 15.84 -6.41 -0.76
C THR A 111 15.92 -7.93 -0.80
N ILE A 112 16.01 -8.55 0.37
CA ILE A 112 16.03 -10.01 0.56
C ILE A 112 14.72 -10.40 1.24
N ARG A 113 14.04 -11.44 0.75
CA ARG A 113 12.81 -11.98 1.34
C ARG A 113 12.89 -13.49 1.48
N TYR A 114 12.31 -14.02 2.55
CA TYR A 114 12.23 -15.43 2.87
C TYR A 114 10.89 -15.73 3.54
N SER A 115 10.37 -16.94 3.36
CA SER A 115 9.23 -17.47 4.09
C SER A 115 9.43 -18.95 4.39
N GLU A 116 8.77 -19.48 5.43
CA GLU A 116 8.84 -20.94 5.69
C GLU A 116 7.97 -21.76 4.73
N GLU A 117 6.91 -21.18 4.17
CA GLU A 117 6.03 -21.83 3.18
C GLU A 117 6.75 -22.06 1.84
N ASP A 118 7.57 -21.11 1.40
CA ASP A 118 8.48 -21.24 0.27
C ASP A 118 9.92 -20.94 0.74
N PRO A 119 10.70 -21.98 1.12
CA PRO A 119 12.03 -21.84 1.75
C PRO A 119 13.13 -21.53 0.71
N ILE A 120 12.93 -20.44 -0.02
CA ILE A 120 13.81 -19.84 -1.01
C ILE A 120 14.03 -18.38 -0.60
N TYR A 121 15.29 -17.95 -0.62
CA TYR A 121 15.62 -16.53 -0.46
C TYR A 121 15.48 -15.83 -1.81
N TYR A 122 14.53 -14.92 -1.91
CA TYR A 122 14.36 -14.04 -3.07
C TYR A 122 15.17 -12.77 -2.85
N VAL A 123 16.17 -12.56 -3.69
CA VAL A 123 17.06 -11.40 -3.63
C VAL A 123 16.75 -10.49 -4.81
N THR A 124 16.32 -9.27 -4.54
CA THR A 124 16.25 -8.21 -5.53
C THR A 124 17.48 -7.32 -5.39
N GLU A 125 18.25 -7.17 -6.45
CA GLU A 125 19.37 -6.21 -6.54
C GLU A 125 18.92 -4.99 -7.35
N TYR A 126 19.22 -3.78 -6.90
CA TYR A 126 18.83 -2.54 -7.56
C TYR A 126 20.02 -1.94 -8.31
N THR A 127 19.80 -1.52 -9.57
CA THR A 127 20.86 -0.93 -10.41
C THR A 127 21.17 0.53 -10.08
N LYS A 128 20.41 1.13 -9.18
CA LYS A 128 20.61 2.47 -8.61
C LYS A 128 20.31 2.40 -7.11
N GLU A 129 21.00 3.23 -6.32
CA GLU A 129 20.62 3.44 -4.92
C GLU A 129 19.16 3.89 -4.84
N ARG A 130 18.36 3.20 -4.02
CA ARG A 130 17.00 3.64 -3.70
C ARG A 130 17.03 4.81 -2.72
N GLU A 131 16.01 5.63 -2.78
CA GLU A 131 15.73 6.63 -1.73
C GLU A 131 15.59 5.96 -0.35
N ASP A 132 15.96 6.71 0.69
CA ASP A 132 15.97 6.22 2.06
C ASP A 132 14.57 5.77 2.49
N GLN A 133 14.44 4.51 2.89
CA GLN A 133 13.14 3.95 3.29
C GLN A 133 12.85 4.23 4.77
N THR A 134 12.80 5.51 5.10
CA THR A 134 12.44 6.02 6.43
C THR A 134 11.03 5.58 6.82
N LEU A 135 10.79 5.57 8.14
CA LEU A 135 9.44 5.39 8.69
C LEU A 135 8.67 6.70 8.48
N THR A 136 7.55 6.65 7.76
CA THR A 136 6.65 7.80 7.59
C THR A 136 5.94 8.09 8.91
N ASN A 137 5.92 9.34 9.34
CA ASN A 137 5.19 9.74 10.54
C ASN A 137 3.68 9.82 10.23
N PRO A 138 2.83 8.95 10.81
CA PRO A 138 1.40 8.93 10.53
C PRO A 138 0.66 10.19 11.02
N PHE A 139 1.27 10.98 11.93
CA PHE A 139 0.71 12.25 12.41
C PHE A 139 1.05 13.45 11.52
N LYS A 140 1.79 13.22 10.41
CA LYS A 140 2.11 14.25 9.40
C LYS A 140 1.45 13.97 8.05
N GLU A 141 0.49 13.03 7.99
CA GLU A 141 -0.37 12.77 6.82
C GLU A 141 -1.51 13.80 6.74
N ASP A 142 -1.99 14.13 5.54
CA ASP A 142 -2.97 15.22 5.31
C ASP A 142 -4.27 15.05 6.12
N GLU A 143 -4.76 13.81 6.27
CA GLU A 143 -5.97 13.50 7.03
C GLU A 143 -5.75 13.36 8.55
N ALA A 144 -4.50 13.38 9.03
CA ALA A 144 -4.18 13.03 10.41
C ALA A 144 -4.81 13.95 11.46
N GLU A 145 -4.85 15.28 11.20
CA GLU A 145 -5.49 16.23 12.11
C GLU A 145 -7.00 16.01 12.24
N ASP A 146 -7.68 15.66 11.15
CA ASP A 146 -9.13 15.47 11.15
C ASP A 146 -9.50 14.14 11.83
N ILE A 147 -8.66 13.12 11.68
CA ILE A 147 -8.73 11.89 12.47
C ILE A 147 -8.53 12.22 13.96
N GLU A 148 -7.51 13.02 14.33
CA GLU A 148 -7.26 13.40 15.73
C GLU A 148 -8.46 14.15 16.35
N LYS A 149 -9.09 15.08 15.61
CA LYS A 149 -10.32 15.78 16.04
C LYS A 149 -11.48 14.83 16.28
N ILE A 150 -11.66 13.81 15.44
CA ILE A 150 -12.70 12.79 15.61
C ILE A 150 -12.43 11.95 16.87
N VAL A 151 -11.18 11.53 17.10
CA VAL A 151 -10.81 10.76 18.30
C VAL A 151 -10.99 11.61 19.56
N ASP A 152 -10.50 12.84 19.59
CA ASP A 152 -10.66 13.75 20.73
C ASP A 152 -12.14 14.00 21.09
N ALA A 153 -13.03 14.07 20.08
CA ALA A 153 -14.47 14.23 20.28
C ALA A 153 -15.17 12.94 20.76
N LEU A 154 -14.72 11.76 20.31
CA LEU A 154 -15.25 10.47 20.77
C LEU A 154 -14.82 10.13 22.21
N VAL A 155 -13.57 10.47 22.56
CA VAL A 155 -13.04 10.29 23.91
C VAL A 155 -13.75 11.27 24.85
N GLY A 156 -13.77 12.57 24.56
CA GLY A 156 -14.53 13.56 25.33
C GLY A 156 -14.19 13.51 26.83
N ASN A 157 -15.17 13.13 27.67
CA ASN A 157 -14.98 13.01 29.13
C ASN A 157 -14.16 11.77 29.54
N LEU A 158 -13.84 10.85 28.62
CA LEU A 158 -12.95 9.70 28.87
C LEU A 158 -11.47 10.10 29.05
N LYS A 159 -11.13 11.38 28.84
CA LYS A 159 -9.78 11.93 29.05
C LYS A 159 -9.34 11.95 30.52
N ASP A 160 -10.25 12.25 31.44
CA ASP A 160 -10.00 12.53 32.89
C ASP A 160 -9.73 11.27 33.73
N HIS A 161 -9.20 10.26 33.07
CA HIS A 161 -9.60 8.90 33.34
C HIS A 161 -8.44 7.93 33.09
N VAL A 162 -7.51 8.26 32.18
CA VAL A 162 -6.16 7.69 32.16
C VAL A 162 -5.42 8.17 33.40
N ILE A 163 -4.91 7.24 34.22
CA ILE A 163 -4.03 7.55 35.35
C ILE A 163 -2.61 7.74 34.83
N VAL A 164 -1.90 8.75 35.34
CA VAL A 164 -0.45 8.91 35.18
C VAL A 164 0.22 8.74 36.55
N THR A 165 1.30 7.98 36.60
CA THR A 165 2.16 7.83 37.78
C THR A 165 3.55 8.35 37.41
N ASP A 166 3.95 9.51 37.95
CA ASP A 166 5.32 10.01 37.78
C ASP A 166 6.30 9.23 38.67
N ASN A 167 7.31 8.63 38.04
CA ASN A 167 8.35 7.87 38.72
C ASN A 167 9.50 8.78 39.19
N SER A 168 10.25 8.30 40.19
CA SER A 168 11.32 9.08 40.84
C SER A 168 12.52 9.39 39.94
N ASP A 169 12.64 8.76 38.78
CA ASP A 169 13.67 8.99 37.76
C ASP A 169 13.19 9.91 36.61
N GLY A 170 11.93 10.34 36.64
CA GLY A 170 11.28 11.18 35.62
C GLY A 170 10.55 10.40 34.52
N SER A 171 10.56 9.05 34.54
CA SER A 171 9.65 8.25 33.71
C SER A 171 8.20 8.35 34.20
N LYS A 172 7.25 7.85 33.40
CA LYS A 172 5.81 7.89 33.67
C LYS A 172 5.17 6.56 33.29
N ASP A 173 4.37 6.01 34.20
CA ASP A 173 3.53 4.84 33.93
C ASP A 173 2.07 5.32 33.76
N LEU A 174 1.46 5.00 32.62
CA LEU A 174 0.09 5.38 32.28
C LEU A 174 -0.82 4.15 32.25
N SER A 175 -2.06 4.27 32.73
CA SER A 175 -3.00 3.13 32.75
C SER A 175 -4.47 3.49 32.53
N GLY A 176 -5.21 2.55 31.93
CA GLY A 176 -6.62 2.62 31.54
C GLY A 176 -7.35 1.26 31.64
N SER A 177 -8.66 1.29 31.82
CA SER A 177 -9.54 0.19 32.21
C SER A 177 -11.04 0.62 32.23
N LEU A 178 -11.69 0.70 31.08
CA LEU A 178 -13.14 0.85 30.91
C LEU A 178 -13.92 -0.46 31.10
N THR A 179 -15.08 -0.38 31.73
CA THR A 179 -16.14 -1.41 31.68
C THR A 179 -17.35 -0.93 30.86
N GLU A 180 -18.21 -1.87 30.43
CA GLU A 180 -19.46 -1.63 29.68
C GLU A 180 -20.26 -0.42 30.18
N VAL A 181 -20.46 -0.29 31.49
CA VAL A 181 -21.28 0.78 32.10
C VAL A 181 -20.61 2.15 32.12
N GLN A 182 -19.30 2.21 31.84
CA GLN A 182 -18.51 3.44 31.75
C GLN A 182 -18.30 3.89 30.30
N ILE A 183 -18.55 3.02 29.31
CA ILE A 183 -18.42 3.33 27.88
C ILE A 183 -19.64 4.17 27.45
N PRO A 184 -19.45 5.40 26.92
CA PRO A 184 -20.55 6.23 26.45
C PRO A 184 -21.33 5.55 25.30
N SER A 185 -22.64 5.73 25.29
CA SER A 185 -23.53 5.12 24.28
C SER A 185 -23.16 5.48 22.84
N LEU A 186 -22.63 6.69 22.61
CA LEU A 186 -22.12 7.12 21.30
C LEU A 186 -20.89 6.31 20.87
N VAL A 187 -19.90 6.16 21.75
CA VAL A 187 -18.68 5.35 21.49
C VAL A 187 -19.08 3.90 21.19
N ASN A 188 -19.98 3.34 22.00
CA ASN A 188 -20.48 1.99 21.80
C ASN A 188 -21.22 1.84 20.46
N ALA A 189 -22.06 2.81 20.06
CA ALA A 189 -22.77 2.78 18.79
C ALA A 189 -21.83 2.87 17.58
N VAL A 190 -20.80 3.73 17.63
CA VAL A 190 -19.78 3.86 16.58
C VAL A 190 -18.98 2.56 16.44
N ALA A 191 -18.44 2.05 17.55
CA ALA A 191 -17.69 0.79 17.56
C ALA A 191 -18.55 -0.37 17.02
N SER A 192 -19.80 -0.50 17.48
CA SER A 192 -20.71 -1.56 17.05
C SER A 192 -21.12 -1.46 15.58
N PHE A 193 -21.23 -0.25 15.02
CA PHE A 193 -21.47 -0.04 13.59
C PHE A 193 -20.25 -0.47 12.77
N GLN A 194 -19.05 -0.03 13.16
CA GLN A 194 -17.79 -0.33 12.49
C GLN A 194 -17.45 -1.83 12.51
N LEU A 195 -17.64 -2.48 13.67
CA LEU A 195 -17.45 -3.92 13.84
C LEU A 195 -18.41 -4.73 12.97
N LYS A 196 -19.70 -4.35 12.93
CA LYS A 196 -20.66 -4.98 12.00
C LYS A 196 -20.26 -4.80 10.53
N GLN A 197 -19.67 -3.66 10.17
CA GLN A 197 -19.22 -3.42 8.80
C GLN A 197 -18.04 -4.32 8.40
N GLU A 198 -17.07 -4.56 9.28
CA GLU A 198 -15.93 -5.46 8.99
C GLU A 198 -16.32 -6.95 9.06
N PHE A 199 -17.16 -7.35 10.03
CA PHE A 199 -17.63 -8.74 10.10
C PHE A 199 -18.55 -9.10 8.93
N ASN A 200 -19.41 -8.19 8.47
CA ASN A 200 -20.26 -8.44 7.29
C ASN A 200 -19.50 -8.38 5.95
N GLN A 201 -18.36 -7.68 5.88
CA GLN A 201 -17.49 -7.71 4.69
C GLN A 201 -16.62 -8.97 4.60
N SER A 202 -16.51 -9.74 5.67
CA SER A 202 -15.72 -10.97 5.76
C SER A 202 -16.41 -12.19 5.11
N GLY A 203 -17.07 -11.99 3.97
CA GLY A 203 -17.87 -12.98 3.23
C GLY A 203 -17.10 -14.13 2.58
N ARG A 204 -16.18 -14.76 3.31
CA ARG A 204 -15.49 -16.01 2.97
C ARG A 204 -15.87 -17.06 4.01
N ASN A 205 -16.49 -18.15 3.55
CA ASN A 205 -17.03 -19.21 4.41
C ASN A 205 -15.99 -19.96 5.27
N ASP A 206 -14.69 -19.70 5.09
CA ASP A 206 -13.58 -20.39 5.75
C ASP A 206 -12.89 -19.57 6.86
N SER A 207 -13.45 -18.39 7.20
CA SER A 207 -12.95 -17.55 8.30
C SER A 207 -13.26 -18.16 9.67
N LYS A 208 -12.33 -18.07 10.63
CA LYS A 208 -12.60 -18.38 12.06
C LYS A 208 -13.20 -17.20 12.82
N MET A 209 -13.39 -16.04 12.18
CA MET A 209 -14.01 -14.87 12.79
C MET A 209 -15.54 -15.06 12.85
N PRO A 210 -16.19 -14.91 14.02
CA PRO A 210 -17.65 -14.98 14.10
C PRO A 210 -18.31 -13.75 13.50
N HIS A 211 -19.46 -13.94 12.85
CA HIS A 211 -20.23 -12.88 12.20
C HIS A 211 -21.22 -12.26 13.18
N LEU A 212 -20.81 -11.23 13.93
CA LEU A 212 -21.64 -10.60 14.95
C LEU A 212 -22.65 -9.61 14.33
N THR A 213 -23.94 -9.93 14.37
CA THR A 213 -25.00 -9.13 13.72
C THR A 213 -25.96 -8.48 14.71
N LYS A 214 -26.13 -9.04 15.90
CA LYS A 214 -27.06 -8.58 16.95
C LYS A 214 -26.32 -8.29 18.25
N ASP A 215 -26.88 -7.39 19.07
CA ASP A 215 -26.41 -7.08 20.42
C ASP A 215 -24.89 -6.88 20.53
N VAL A 216 -24.29 -6.24 19.52
CA VAL A 216 -22.85 -5.93 19.50
C VAL A 216 -22.61 -4.75 20.41
N PHE A 217 -21.62 -4.86 21.31
CA PHE A 217 -21.14 -3.78 22.16
C PHE A 217 -19.70 -4.01 22.63
N VAL A 218 -19.03 -2.93 23.03
CA VAL A 218 -17.74 -3.02 23.74
C VAL A 218 -18.02 -3.30 25.21
N LYS A 219 -17.51 -4.43 25.72
CA LYS A 219 -17.73 -4.93 27.08
C LYS A 219 -16.67 -4.42 28.06
N GLU A 220 -15.43 -4.34 27.62
CA GLU A 220 -14.29 -3.93 28.42
C GLU A 220 -13.19 -3.36 27.52
N VAL A 221 -12.42 -2.40 28.02
CA VAL A 221 -11.13 -2.03 27.45
C VAL A 221 -10.13 -1.77 28.56
N LYS A 222 -8.88 -2.20 28.40
CA LYS A 222 -7.77 -1.97 29.32
C LYS A 222 -6.53 -1.57 28.54
N GLY A 223 -5.62 -0.84 29.18
CA GLY A 223 -4.32 -0.54 28.63
C GLY A 223 -3.33 -0.06 29.68
N THR A 224 -2.05 -0.25 29.40
CA THR A 224 -0.93 0.32 30.16
C THR A 224 0.11 0.82 29.16
N ALA A 225 0.79 1.91 29.49
CA ALA A 225 1.86 2.46 28.66
C ALA A 225 2.98 3.00 29.53
N ASP A 226 4.22 2.73 29.12
CA ASP A 226 5.42 3.12 29.85
C ASP A 226 6.14 4.17 29.01
N VAL A 227 6.38 5.34 29.58
CA VAL A 227 6.98 6.50 28.91
C VAL A 227 8.23 6.91 29.67
N ASN A 228 9.38 6.94 29.01
CA ASN A 228 10.63 7.31 29.67
C ASN A 228 10.75 8.82 29.93
N LYS A 229 11.77 9.19 30.70
CA LYS A 229 12.10 10.57 31.09
C LYS A 229 12.25 11.57 29.93
N ASP A 230 12.50 11.08 28.72
CA ASP A 230 12.68 11.90 27.52
C ASP A 230 11.35 12.05 26.73
N GLY A 231 10.24 11.53 27.28
CA GLY A 231 8.89 11.59 26.71
C GLY A 231 8.61 10.50 25.67
N ILE A 232 9.50 9.53 25.51
CA ILE A 232 9.38 8.47 24.49
C ILE A 232 8.62 7.29 25.07
N LEU A 233 7.66 6.78 24.31
CA LEU A 233 6.89 5.58 24.59
C LEU A 233 7.78 4.34 24.42
N GLU A 234 8.06 3.64 25.52
CA GLU A 234 8.83 2.39 25.50
C GLU A 234 7.92 1.17 25.35
N SER A 235 6.72 1.20 25.94
CA SER A 235 5.70 0.16 25.81
C SER A 235 4.30 0.75 25.70
N ILE A 236 3.42 0.10 24.94
CA ILE A 236 1.96 0.20 25.12
C ILE A 236 1.33 -1.19 24.98
N LEU A 237 0.67 -1.65 26.04
CA LEU A 237 -0.17 -2.84 26.07
C LEU A 237 -1.64 -2.40 26.05
N GLY A 238 -2.44 -3.07 25.24
CA GLY A 238 -3.86 -2.82 25.08
C GLY A 238 -4.67 -4.11 25.07
N THR A 239 -5.88 -4.07 25.61
CA THR A 239 -6.83 -5.19 25.59
C THR A 239 -8.24 -4.66 25.40
N GLY A 240 -8.90 -5.02 24.31
CA GLY A 240 -10.33 -4.74 24.08
C GLY A 240 -11.16 -6.01 24.09
N VAL A 241 -12.32 -6.00 24.74
CA VAL A 241 -13.29 -7.09 24.73
C VAL A 241 -14.61 -6.61 24.15
N ILE A 242 -15.07 -7.27 23.10
CA ILE A 242 -16.33 -7.04 22.40
C ILE A 242 -17.26 -8.21 22.68
N SER A 243 -18.52 -7.92 22.98
CA SER A 243 -19.58 -8.90 23.09
C SER A 243 -20.53 -8.75 21.91
N GLY A 244 -21.09 -9.85 21.42
CA GLY A 244 -22.10 -9.81 20.36
C GLY A 244 -22.70 -11.17 20.06
N LYS A 245 -23.81 -11.17 19.32
CA LYS A 245 -24.49 -12.40 18.88
C LYS A 245 -24.42 -12.58 17.38
N ASP A 246 -24.25 -13.83 16.96
CA ASP A 246 -24.29 -14.20 15.55
C ASP A 246 -25.73 -14.27 14.98
N ASP A 247 -25.83 -14.64 13.70
CA ASP A 247 -27.12 -14.81 13.02
C ASP A 247 -27.98 -15.93 13.62
N GLN A 248 -27.36 -16.96 14.21
CA GLN A 248 -28.02 -18.06 14.90
C GLN A 248 -28.46 -17.69 16.34
N GLY A 249 -27.92 -16.60 16.88
CA GLY A 249 -28.16 -16.12 18.25
C GLY A 249 -27.14 -16.61 19.28
N ASN A 250 -26.06 -17.27 18.85
CA ASN A 250 -24.95 -17.68 19.73
C ASN A 250 -24.21 -16.43 20.23
N LEU A 251 -23.83 -16.41 21.51
CA LEU A 251 -23.04 -15.33 22.10
C LEU A 251 -21.54 -15.58 21.87
N HIS A 252 -20.84 -14.51 21.50
CA HIS A 252 -19.39 -14.48 21.32
C HIS A 252 -18.77 -13.34 22.13
N GLU A 253 -17.69 -13.65 22.84
CA GLU A 253 -16.80 -12.66 23.43
C GLU A 253 -15.47 -12.65 22.67
N ILE A 254 -15.24 -11.57 21.92
CA ILE A 254 -14.02 -11.36 21.14
C ILE A 254 -13.05 -10.51 21.96
N SER A 255 -11.92 -11.10 22.38
CA SER A 255 -10.83 -10.34 22.99
C SER A 255 -9.71 -10.07 21.99
N ILE A 256 -9.20 -8.84 21.99
CA ILE A 256 -8.04 -8.41 21.20
C ILE A 256 -7.01 -7.87 22.18
N GLU A 257 -5.85 -8.50 22.24
CA GLU A 257 -4.69 -8.09 23.05
C GLU A 257 -3.58 -7.64 22.09
N ALA A 258 -3.08 -6.42 22.26
CA ALA A 258 -2.04 -5.82 21.41
C ALA A 258 -0.93 -5.21 22.27
N LEU A 259 0.32 -5.54 21.99
CA LEU A 259 1.52 -4.98 22.63
C LEU A 259 2.40 -4.36 21.54
N ILE A 260 2.84 -3.13 21.77
CA ILE A 260 3.91 -2.48 20.99
C ILE A 260 5.02 -2.11 21.99
N THR A 261 6.28 -2.37 21.65
CA THR A 261 7.43 -1.86 22.41
C THR A 261 8.45 -1.23 21.49
N VAL A 262 9.07 -0.12 21.92
CA VAL A 262 10.17 0.56 21.22
C VAL A 262 11.44 0.40 22.06
N SER A 263 12.48 -0.18 21.47
CA SER A 263 13.70 -0.60 22.18
C SER A 263 14.96 -0.33 21.36
N ASP A 264 16.13 -0.55 21.98
CA ASP A 264 17.45 -0.43 21.35
C ASP A 264 17.65 0.89 20.56
N ILE A 265 17.15 2.00 21.10
CA ILE A 265 17.27 3.33 20.49
C ILE A 265 18.75 3.70 20.35
N ASN A 266 19.13 4.16 19.16
CA ASN A 266 20.50 4.47 18.70
C ASN A 266 21.54 3.34 18.90
N SER A 267 21.08 2.11 19.14
CA SER A 267 21.92 0.94 19.44
C SER A 267 21.52 -0.33 18.67
N THR A 268 20.33 -0.34 18.07
CA THR A 268 19.80 -1.38 17.19
C THR A 268 20.77 -1.70 16.05
N LYS A 269 20.86 -2.99 15.71
CA LYS A 269 21.68 -3.51 14.61
C LYS A 269 20.81 -4.25 13.59
N VAL A 270 20.68 -3.67 12.41
CA VAL A 270 20.12 -4.35 11.23
C VAL A 270 21.23 -5.19 10.59
N VAL A 271 20.99 -6.49 10.39
CA VAL A 271 21.99 -7.43 9.86
C VAL A 271 21.50 -8.04 8.55
N LYS A 272 22.35 -7.99 7.51
CA LYS A 272 22.08 -8.64 6.22
C LYS A 272 22.17 -10.17 6.39
N PRO A 273 21.15 -10.95 6.01
CA PRO A 273 21.19 -12.41 6.12
C PRO A 273 22.38 -13.03 5.37
N ASP A 274 23.08 -13.97 6.00
CA ASP A 274 24.06 -14.81 5.32
C ASP A 274 23.34 -15.87 4.47
N LEU A 275 23.55 -15.80 3.16
CA LEU A 275 22.95 -16.68 2.17
C LEU A 275 23.85 -17.88 1.80
N THR A 276 25.01 -18.04 2.46
CA THR A 276 25.94 -19.13 2.21
C THR A 276 25.26 -20.49 2.41
N GLY A 277 25.25 -21.31 1.35
CA GLY A 277 24.60 -22.62 1.35
C GLY A 277 23.07 -22.61 1.35
N LYS A 278 22.43 -21.46 1.15
CA LYS A 278 20.96 -21.34 1.03
C LYS A 278 20.49 -21.50 -0.42
N LYS A 279 19.19 -21.78 -0.60
CA LYS A 279 18.53 -21.67 -1.90
C LYS A 279 18.24 -20.19 -2.18
N VAL A 280 18.73 -19.66 -3.29
CA VAL A 280 18.62 -18.24 -3.64
C VAL A 280 18.10 -18.09 -5.07
N VAL A 281 17.16 -17.16 -5.27
CA VAL A 281 16.73 -16.67 -6.57
C VAL A 281 17.01 -15.18 -6.62
N THR A 282 17.93 -14.76 -7.50
CA THR A 282 18.30 -13.35 -7.68
C THR A 282 17.58 -12.75 -8.88
N ASN A 283 17.03 -11.54 -8.70
CA ASN A 283 16.48 -10.71 -9.76
C ASN A 283 17.11 -9.32 -9.71
N VAL A 284 17.56 -8.80 -10.85
CA VAL A 284 18.02 -7.42 -10.96
C VAL A 284 16.81 -6.52 -11.28
N ALA A 285 16.42 -5.67 -10.35
CA ALA A 285 15.39 -4.67 -10.56
C ALA A 285 15.87 -3.63 -11.57
N ARG A 286 15.28 -3.68 -12.77
CA ARG A 286 15.38 -2.63 -13.77
C ARG A 286 14.31 -1.59 -13.48
N GLU A 287 14.72 -0.37 -13.19
CA GLU A 287 13.80 0.76 -13.09
C GLU A 287 13.32 1.16 -14.49
N TYR A 288 12.10 0.76 -14.83
CA TYR A 288 11.32 1.36 -15.91
C TYR A 288 10.73 2.67 -15.39
N GLY A 289 11.57 3.71 -15.24
CA GLY A 289 11.12 5.05 -14.85
C GLY A 289 10.37 5.78 -15.98
N ASN A 290 9.92 7.01 -15.73
CA ASN A 290 9.23 7.85 -16.72
C ASN A 290 10.11 8.30 -17.90
N GLU A 291 11.39 7.92 -17.92
CA GLU A 291 12.37 8.32 -18.93
C GLU A 291 13.02 7.10 -19.57
N ILE A 292 13.08 7.07 -20.90
CA ILE A 292 13.84 6.06 -21.63
C ILE A 292 15.31 6.51 -21.66
N THR A 293 16.16 5.78 -20.94
CA THR A 293 17.61 6.08 -20.82
C THR A 293 18.40 5.88 -22.11
N ASN A 294 17.89 5.05 -23.02
CA ASN A 294 18.42 4.88 -24.37
C ASN A 294 17.24 4.88 -25.37
N PRO A 295 16.80 6.04 -25.88
CA PRO A 295 15.67 6.11 -26.81
C PRO A 295 16.00 5.53 -28.19
N GLU A 296 17.27 5.50 -28.59
CA GLU A 296 17.71 5.03 -29.91
C GLU A 296 17.37 3.54 -30.17
N LYS A 297 17.13 2.74 -29.13
CA LYS A 297 16.62 1.36 -29.27
C LYS A 297 15.22 1.26 -29.89
N PHE A 298 14.47 2.36 -29.95
CA PHE A 298 13.19 2.46 -30.65
C PHE A 298 13.33 2.94 -32.10
N LEU A 299 14.55 3.15 -32.63
CA LEU A 299 14.73 3.39 -34.05
C LEU A 299 14.41 2.13 -34.86
N GLY A 300 13.76 2.32 -36.00
CA GLY A 300 13.39 1.24 -36.92
C GLY A 300 11.89 1.00 -36.98
N LYS A 301 11.53 -0.21 -37.43
CA LYS A 301 10.20 -0.54 -37.89
C LYS A 301 9.43 -1.37 -36.87
N PHE A 302 8.15 -1.05 -36.70
CA PHE A 302 7.20 -1.77 -35.87
C PHE A 302 5.95 -2.07 -36.69
N LYS A 303 5.21 -3.13 -36.35
CA LYS A 303 4.01 -3.55 -37.06
C LYS A 303 2.86 -3.96 -36.16
N ASN A 304 1.66 -3.89 -36.71
CA ASN A 304 0.45 -4.48 -36.16
C ASN A 304 -0.46 -5.00 -37.30
N ASP A 305 -1.36 -5.94 -36.99
CA ASP A 305 -2.32 -6.48 -37.95
C ASP A 305 -3.56 -5.58 -38.07
N ILE A 306 -4.10 -5.43 -39.29
CA ILE A 306 -5.43 -4.83 -39.50
C ILE A 306 -6.45 -5.97 -39.55
N ILE A 307 -7.37 -5.99 -38.58
CA ILE A 307 -8.32 -7.08 -38.38
C ILE A 307 -9.76 -6.53 -38.42
N ILE A 308 -10.66 -7.28 -39.06
CA ILE A 308 -12.12 -7.09 -38.98
C ILE A 308 -12.78 -8.34 -38.40
N GLU A 309 -14.01 -8.20 -37.88
CA GLU A 309 -14.90 -9.35 -37.68
C GLU A 309 -15.71 -9.62 -38.95
N LYS A 310 -15.70 -10.87 -39.42
CA LYS A 310 -16.56 -11.36 -40.50
C LYS A 310 -17.09 -12.73 -40.15
N GLU A 311 -18.41 -12.91 -40.17
CA GLU A 311 -19.09 -14.19 -39.89
C GLU A 311 -18.68 -14.81 -38.52
N GLY A 312 -18.51 -13.97 -37.49
CA GLY A 312 -18.10 -14.40 -36.15
C GLY A 312 -16.63 -14.82 -36.03
N LYS A 313 -15.78 -14.43 -36.99
CA LYS A 313 -14.34 -14.74 -37.02
C LYS A 313 -13.51 -13.49 -37.28
N PHE A 314 -12.33 -13.44 -36.69
CA PHE A 314 -11.33 -12.42 -36.99
C PHE A 314 -10.65 -12.72 -38.33
N VAL A 315 -10.61 -11.72 -39.21
CA VAL A 315 -9.97 -11.80 -40.53
C VAL A 315 -8.94 -10.68 -40.63
N LYS A 316 -7.67 -11.05 -40.80
CA LYS A 316 -6.59 -10.11 -41.13
C LYS A 316 -6.78 -9.60 -42.57
N ILE A 317 -7.00 -8.31 -42.73
CA ILE A 317 -7.23 -7.62 -44.01
C ILE A 317 -6.01 -6.82 -44.49
N GLY A 318 -5.02 -6.62 -43.62
CA GLY A 318 -3.81 -5.87 -43.92
C GLY A 318 -2.86 -5.82 -42.73
N GLU A 319 -1.86 -4.96 -42.83
CA GLU A 319 -0.86 -4.67 -41.80
C GLU A 319 -0.66 -3.15 -41.69
N ARG A 320 -0.44 -2.67 -40.47
CA ARG A 320 -0.01 -1.31 -40.16
C ARG A 320 1.46 -1.33 -39.85
N TYR A 321 2.16 -0.30 -40.29
CA TYR A 321 3.57 -0.13 -40.05
C TYR A 321 3.85 1.25 -39.47
N LEU A 322 4.77 1.28 -38.51
CA LEU A 322 5.28 2.48 -37.89
C LEU A 322 6.80 2.43 -37.95
N GLU A 323 7.40 3.34 -38.71
CA GLU A 323 8.85 3.45 -38.84
C GLU A 323 9.34 4.71 -38.11
N ILE A 324 10.02 4.51 -36.99
CA ILE A 324 10.64 5.59 -36.21
C ILE A 324 12.01 5.87 -36.82
N THR A 325 12.11 6.98 -37.56
CA THR A 325 13.30 7.38 -38.32
C THR A 325 14.19 8.36 -37.56
N GLN A 326 13.65 9.07 -36.57
CA GLN A 326 14.40 9.96 -35.69
C GLN A 326 13.84 9.90 -34.26
N ILE A 327 14.71 9.69 -33.27
CA ILE A 327 14.36 9.80 -31.85
C ILE A 327 15.52 10.33 -31.03
N ASN A 328 15.22 11.13 -30.00
CA ASN A 328 16.15 11.53 -28.93
C ASN A 328 15.35 11.81 -27.64
N ALA A 329 15.99 12.36 -26.61
CA ALA A 329 15.37 12.64 -25.31
C ALA A 329 14.30 13.77 -25.31
N GLN A 330 14.05 14.43 -26.44
CA GLN A 330 13.08 15.53 -26.58
C GLN A 330 12.10 15.34 -27.74
N LEU A 331 12.41 14.51 -28.74
CA LEU A 331 11.72 14.43 -30.02
C LEU A 331 11.60 12.98 -30.49
N VAL A 332 10.47 12.66 -31.10
CA VAL A 332 10.29 11.47 -31.96
C VAL A 332 9.64 11.87 -33.29
N ALA A 333 10.10 11.27 -34.38
CA ALA A 333 9.52 11.46 -35.71
C ALA A 333 9.62 10.16 -36.53
N GLY A 334 8.70 9.99 -37.47
CA GLY A 334 8.59 8.76 -38.24
C GLY A 334 7.49 8.79 -39.29
N HIS A 335 7.30 7.64 -39.91
CA HIS A 335 6.30 7.39 -40.95
C HIS A 335 5.34 6.30 -40.48
N TYR A 336 4.04 6.51 -40.69
CA TYR A 336 2.99 5.53 -40.45
C TYR A 336 2.32 5.20 -41.78
N TYR A 337 2.12 3.92 -42.08
CA TYR A 337 1.41 3.49 -43.28
C TYR A 337 0.66 2.16 -43.12
N GLU A 338 -0.39 1.97 -43.91
CA GLU A 338 -1.24 0.77 -43.93
C GLU A 338 -1.17 0.03 -45.27
N VAL A 339 -0.81 -1.25 -45.22
CA VAL A 339 -0.77 -2.16 -46.37
C VAL A 339 -1.97 -3.10 -46.30
N TYR A 340 -3.00 -2.79 -47.09
CA TYR A 340 -4.18 -3.64 -47.25
C TYR A 340 -3.94 -4.72 -48.30
N LYS A 341 -4.59 -5.88 -48.13
CA LYS A 341 -4.72 -6.89 -49.19
C LYS A 341 -5.53 -6.32 -50.37
N PRO A 342 -5.32 -6.78 -51.62
CA PRO A 342 -5.95 -6.22 -52.80
C PRO A 342 -7.49 -6.15 -52.74
N GLU A 343 -8.13 -7.15 -52.14
CA GLU A 343 -9.58 -7.25 -51.99
C GLU A 343 -10.16 -6.39 -50.84
N TYR A 344 -9.30 -5.67 -50.11
CA TYR A 344 -9.65 -4.80 -48.97
C TYR A 344 -9.12 -3.36 -49.12
N GLU A 345 -8.61 -2.95 -50.30
CA GLU A 345 -8.09 -1.58 -50.50
C GLU A 345 -9.11 -0.47 -50.25
N ASN A 346 -10.42 -0.78 -50.32
CA ASN A 346 -11.52 0.15 -50.02
C ASN A 346 -11.58 0.60 -48.55
N TYR A 347 -10.75 0.02 -47.67
CA TYR A 347 -10.60 0.45 -46.28
C TYR A 347 -9.54 1.57 -46.10
N LYS A 348 -8.74 1.88 -47.13
CA LYS A 348 -7.76 2.98 -47.10
C LYS A 348 -8.44 4.33 -46.82
N SER A 349 -7.79 5.15 -46.01
CA SER A 349 -8.27 6.44 -45.51
C SER A 349 -7.22 7.55 -45.72
N ALA A 350 -7.60 8.81 -45.51
CA ALA A 350 -6.68 9.95 -45.54
C ALA A 350 -5.61 9.93 -44.42
N THR A 351 -5.70 9.00 -43.47
CA THR A 351 -4.72 8.75 -42.41
C THR A 351 -4.00 7.42 -42.56
N SER A 352 -4.18 6.70 -43.68
CA SER A 352 -3.53 5.41 -43.94
C SER A 352 -2.08 5.53 -44.43
N ASP A 353 -1.58 6.75 -44.65
CA ASP A 353 -0.18 7.09 -44.90
C ASP A 353 0.06 8.52 -44.36
N LEU A 354 1.01 8.70 -43.43
CA LEU A 354 1.36 10.00 -42.86
C LEU A 354 2.77 10.03 -42.26
N ASN A 355 3.40 11.20 -42.30
CA ASN A 355 4.61 11.48 -41.52
C ASN A 355 4.22 12.24 -40.25
N PHE A 356 4.80 11.87 -39.11
CA PHE A 356 4.55 12.53 -37.83
C PHE A 356 5.84 13.04 -37.20
N LYS A 357 5.70 14.06 -36.35
CA LYS A 357 6.78 14.62 -35.53
C LYS A 357 6.18 15.14 -34.23
N ALA A 358 6.67 14.62 -33.11
CA ALA A 358 6.15 14.87 -31.78
C ALA A 358 7.30 15.25 -30.84
N SER A 359 7.01 16.06 -29.82
CA SER A 359 7.96 16.37 -28.74
C SER A 359 7.50 15.66 -27.47
N PHE A 360 8.42 15.04 -26.74
CA PHE A 360 8.09 14.33 -25.51
C PHE A 360 7.64 15.28 -24.39
N ASP A 361 6.70 14.82 -23.57
CA ASP A 361 6.27 15.52 -22.37
C ASP A 361 7.44 15.67 -21.38
N LYS A 362 7.55 16.84 -20.74
CA LYS A 362 8.66 17.14 -19.82
C LYS A 362 8.75 16.16 -18.65
N ASP A 363 7.60 15.75 -18.14
CA ASP A 363 7.45 14.92 -16.94
C ASP A 363 7.20 13.43 -17.28
N GLN A 364 6.98 13.12 -18.56
CA GLN A 364 6.72 11.78 -19.10
C GLN A 364 7.45 11.60 -20.43
N LYS A 365 8.78 11.41 -20.40
CA LYS A 365 9.65 11.25 -21.60
C LYS A 365 9.50 9.90 -22.31
N GLN A 366 8.30 9.35 -22.28
CA GLN A 366 7.81 8.20 -23.02
C GLN A 366 6.57 8.55 -23.87
N ASN A 367 5.83 9.62 -23.52
CA ASN A 367 4.63 10.06 -24.21
C ASN A 367 4.90 11.35 -25.01
N ALA A 368 4.34 11.44 -26.22
CA ALA A 368 4.39 12.63 -27.04
C ALA A 368 3.09 12.77 -27.86
N GLU A 369 2.52 13.97 -27.90
CA GLU A 369 1.39 14.29 -28.78
C GLU A 369 1.84 14.96 -30.09
N PHE A 370 1.09 14.75 -31.17
CA PHE A 370 1.28 15.41 -32.45
C PHE A 370 -0.04 15.87 -33.07
N GLU A 371 0.03 16.93 -33.88
CA GLU A 371 -1.05 17.39 -34.75
C GLU A 371 -0.49 17.49 -36.17
N ILE A 372 -1.18 16.88 -37.14
CA ILE A 372 -0.85 16.94 -38.57
C ILE A 372 -2.02 17.52 -39.36
N GLU A 373 -1.74 18.08 -40.52
CA GLU A 373 -2.75 18.47 -41.52
C GLU A 373 -2.68 17.46 -42.67
N THR A 374 -3.79 16.80 -42.99
CA THR A 374 -3.87 15.83 -44.11
C THR A 374 -3.94 16.57 -45.45
N GLU A 375 -3.80 15.84 -46.57
CA GLU A 375 -4.02 16.42 -47.91
C GLU A 375 -5.42 17.05 -48.09
N SER A 376 -6.41 16.58 -47.32
CA SER A 376 -7.78 17.12 -47.30
C SER A 376 -7.93 18.38 -46.43
N LYS A 377 -6.83 18.85 -45.80
CA LYS A 377 -6.76 19.94 -44.81
C LYS A 377 -7.46 19.65 -43.49
N ASP A 378 -7.79 18.40 -43.22
CA ASP A 378 -8.29 17.98 -41.93
C ASP A 378 -7.14 17.93 -40.92
N LYS A 379 -7.35 18.53 -39.75
CA LYS A 379 -6.44 18.43 -38.62
C LYS A 379 -6.66 17.10 -37.91
N VAL A 380 -5.62 16.28 -37.88
CA VAL A 380 -5.61 14.98 -37.20
C VAL A 380 -4.64 15.06 -36.04
N ARG A 381 -5.10 14.65 -34.86
CA ARG A 381 -4.27 14.55 -33.66
C ARG A 381 -3.87 13.11 -33.43
N GLY A 382 -2.77 12.90 -32.73
CA GLY A 382 -2.36 11.58 -32.30
C GLY A 382 -1.39 11.64 -31.14
N SER A 383 -1.08 10.47 -30.60
CA SER A 383 -0.10 10.30 -29.53
C SER A 383 0.74 9.07 -29.77
N ILE A 384 1.98 9.12 -29.27
CA ILE A 384 2.92 8.00 -29.27
C ILE A 384 3.43 7.78 -27.84
N TYR A 385 3.23 6.57 -27.32
CA TYR A 385 3.78 6.12 -26.04
C TYR A 385 4.76 4.97 -26.25
N LEU A 386 5.99 5.13 -25.76
CA LEU A 386 7.07 4.16 -25.89
C LEU A 386 7.18 3.28 -24.63
N SER A 387 6.87 1.99 -24.77
CA SER A 387 6.89 1.02 -23.67
C SER A 387 8.21 0.27 -23.63
N ASP A 388 9.11 0.69 -22.74
CA ASP A 388 10.39 -0.01 -22.51
C ASP A 388 10.21 -1.36 -21.81
N TYR A 389 9.09 -1.56 -21.10
CA TYR A 389 8.82 -2.78 -20.35
C TYR A 389 8.64 -4.01 -21.26
N ASP A 390 7.85 -3.87 -22.34
CA ASP A 390 7.57 -4.94 -23.29
C ASP A 390 8.14 -4.69 -24.70
N GLY A 391 8.90 -3.61 -24.88
CA GLY A 391 9.58 -3.26 -26.13
C GLY A 391 8.64 -2.78 -27.24
N LYS A 392 7.45 -2.29 -26.91
CA LYS A 392 6.40 -1.92 -27.88
C LYS A 392 6.19 -0.42 -27.99
N VAL A 393 5.52 -0.02 -29.06
CA VAL A 393 5.12 1.37 -29.30
C VAL A 393 3.60 1.45 -29.39
N ASN A 394 2.98 2.29 -28.59
CA ASN A 394 1.55 2.56 -28.66
C ASN A 394 1.34 3.84 -29.48
N PHE A 395 0.87 3.70 -30.72
CA PHE A 395 0.67 4.81 -31.65
C PHE A 395 -0.81 4.99 -31.95
N ASN A 396 -1.36 6.14 -31.54
CA ASN A 396 -2.78 6.44 -31.63
C ASN A 396 -3.03 7.59 -32.60
N ILE A 397 -4.10 7.49 -33.40
CA ILE A 397 -4.57 8.54 -34.29
C ILE A 397 -6.01 8.87 -33.88
N ASN A 398 -6.20 10.05 -33.29
CA ASN A 398 -7.49 10.58 -32.88
C ASN A 398 -8.15 11.34 -34.04
N THR A 399 -8.93 10.63 -34.85
CA THR A 399 -9.83 11.25 -35.82
C THR A 399 -11.05 11.82 -35.07
N ALA A 400 -11.37 13.11 -35.28
CA ALA A 400 -12.51 13.77 -34.63
C ALA A 400 -13.88 13.16 -35.03
N SER A 401 -13.87 12.30 -36.04
CA SER A 401 -14.93 11.38 -36.43
C SER A 401 -14.47 9.94 -36.21
N SER A 402 -15.17 9.21 -35.35
CA SER A 402 -15.13 7.74 -35.25
C SER A 402 -16.60 7.27 -35.12
N PRO A 403 -16.98 6.11 -35.65
CA PRO A 403 -16.25 4.85 -35.64
C PRO A 403 -15.32 4.64 -36.84
N TYR A 404 -14.34 3.76 -36.66
CA TYR A 404 -13.55 3.17 -37.74
C TYR A 404 -14.44 2.72 -38.91
N PRO A 405 -14.08 3.03 -40.16
CA PRO A 405 -14.87 2.59 -41.31
C PRO A 405 -14.96 1.05 -41.32
N MET A 406 -16.20 0.56 -41.37
CA MET A 406 -16.53 -0.85 -41.67
C MET A 406 -15.94 -1.91 -40.72
N GLY A 407 -15.92 -1.65 -39.42
CA GLY A 407 -15.70 -2.71 -38.41
C GLY A 407 -14.26 -3.18 -38.26
N ILE A 408 -13.28 -2.34 -38.60
CA ILE A 408 -11.89 -2.54 -38.19
C ILE A 408 -11.80 -2.49 -36.67
N MET A 409 -11.11 -3.48 -36.09
CA MET A 409 -10.73 -3.47 -34.69
C MET A 409 -9.56 -2.50 -34.48
N TYR A 410 -9.69 -1.66 -33.45
CA TYR A 410 -8.62 -0.74 -33.09
C TYR A 410 -7.64 -1.43 -32.14
N ASP A 411 -6.38 -1.45 -32.56
CA ASP A 411 -5.24 -1.74 -31.71
C ASP A 411 -4.12 -0.77 -32.10
N SER A 412 -3.72 0.04 -31.12
CA SER A 412 -2.64 1.00 -31.24
C SER A 412 -1.28 0.43 -30.84
N THR A 413 -1.20 -0.85 -30.46
CA THR A 413 0.03 -1.49 -29.98
C THR A 413 0.84 -2.08 -31.15
N PHE A 414 1.99 -1.50 -31.45
CA PHE A 414 2.92 -1.98 -32.48
C PHE A 414 4.06 -2.75 -31.83
N SER A 415 4.34 -3.94 -32.36
CA SER A 415 5.48 -4.78 -31.94
C SER A 415 6.65 -4.59 -32.90
N PRO A 416 7.92 -4.70 -32.44
CA PRO A 416 9.09 -4.61 -33.30
C PRO A 416 9.02 -5.54 -34.52
N ASP A 417 9.27 -4.99 -35.72
CA ASP A 417 9.38 -5.73 -36.98
C ASP A 417 10.85 -6.15 -37.19
N LEU A 418 11.32 -7.06 -36.33
CA LEU A 418 12.68 -7.61 -36.37
C LEU A 418 12.75 -8.77 -37.38
N GLU A 419 13.84 -8.82 -38.15
CA GLU A 419 14.16 -9.92 -39.09
C GLU A 419 14.56 -11.22 -38.37
#